data_AF-A0A919KAF0-F1
#
_entry.id   AF-A0A919KAF0-F1
#
_cell.length_a   1.000
_cell.length_b   1.000
_cell.length_c   1.000
_cell.angle_alpha   90.00
_cell.angle_beta   90.00
_cell.angle_gamma   90.00
#
_symmetry.space_group_name_H-M   'P 1'
#
loop_
_entity.id
_entity.type
_entity.pdbx_description
1 polymer ?
#
loop_
_entity_poly.entity_id
_entity_poly.type
_entity_poly.pdbx_seq_one_letter_code
_entity_poly.pdbx_strand_id
1 'polypeptide(L)'
;MYVLPVSEGNAEGEVDLSNVWVFHGEEARFASGVFKDRNTALLWVELHELTGVITEYPLGAGCYDFAVAEGLFHPSKPHHGTPAHVAEFSPSGHHIHVRDGHPE
;
A
#
# COMPACT_ATOMS: atom_id res chain seq x y z
N MET A 1 14.54 -8.12 18.03
CA MET A 1 13.88 -9.06 17.10
C MET A 1 12.41 -9.06 17.41
N TYR A 2 11.58 -8.56 16.51
CA TYR A 2 10.14 -8.73 16.61
C TYR A 2 9.78 -9.90 15.70
N VAL A 3 9.38 -11.01 16.29
CA VAL A 3 8.84 -12.18 15.59
C VAL A 3 7.32 -12.03 15.63
N LEU A 4 6.69 -11.90 14.45
CA LEU A 4 5.25 -11.80 14.33
C LEU A 4 4.60 -13.15 14.71
N PRO A 5 3.45 -13.14 15.40
CA PRO A 5 2.74 -14.37 15.74
C PRO A 5 2.09 -14.97 14.48
N VAL A 6 2.47 -16.20 14.16
CA VAL A 6 1.83 -17.03 13.12
C VAL A 6 0.51 -17.59 13.66
N SER A 7 -0.60 -17.34 12.96
CA SER A 7 -1.88 -18.01 13.22
C SER A 7 -1.84 -19.43 12.65
N GLU A 8 -2.12 -20.42 13.49
CA GLU A 8 -2.19 -21.82 13.08
C GLU A 8 -3.36 -22.05 12.13
N GLY A 9 -3.07 -22.60 10.95
CA GLY A 9 -4.07 -23.11 10.02
C GLY A 9 -3.99 -22.55 8.62
N ASN A 10 -2.86 -22.74 7.94
CA ASN A 10 -2.72 -23.07 6.51
C ASN A 10 -1.23 -23.39 6.25
N ALA A 11 -0.97 -24.18 5.21
CA ALA A 11 0.34 -24.79 4.92
C ALA A 11 1.52 -23.80 5.00
N GLU A 12 2.67 -24.33 5.40
CA GLU A 12 3.92 -23.63 5.70
C GLU A 12 4.23 -22.44 4.77
N GLY A 13 4.27 -21.24 5.35
CA GLY A 13 5.16 -20.16 4.92
C GLY A 13 4.81 -19.39 3.65
N GLU A 14 3.62 -19.55 3.07
CA GLU A 14 3.18 -18.63 2.02
C GLU A 14 2.62 -17.38 2.67
N VAL A 15 3.41 -16.30 2.70
CA VAL A 15 2.84 -14.96 2.87
C VAL A 15 1.89 -14.79 1.69
N ASP A 16 0.58 -14.72 1.95
CA ASP A 16 -0.37 -14.28 0.93
C ASP A 16 -0.02 -12.83 0.61
N LEU A 17 0.85 -12.64 -0.38
CA LEU A 17 1.27 -11.35 -0.93
C LEU A 17 0.13 -10.77 -1.79
N SER A 18 -1.11 -10.82 -1.28
CA SER A 18 -2.20 -10.14 -1.92
C SER A 18 -2.00 -8.64 -1.73
N ASN A 19 -1.95 -7.88 -2.82
CA ASN A 19 -1.90 -6.43 -2.75
C ASN A 19 -3.33 -5.89 -2.64
N VAL A 20 -3.49 -4.81 -1.88
CA VAL A 20 -4.72 -4.01 -1.87
C VAL A 20 -4.47 -2.68 -2.56
N TRP A 21 -5.54 -2.06 -3.05
CA TRP A 21 -5.54 -0.79 -3.73
C TRP A 21 -6.27 0.20 -2.84
N VAL A 22 -5.56 1.21 -2.35
CA VAL A 22 -6.08 2.22 -1.43
C VAL A 22 -6.32 3.51 -2.21
N PHE A 23 -7.54 4.03 -2.16
CA PHE A 23 -7.85 5.34 -2.73
C PHE A 23 -7.79 6.42 -1.64
N HIS A 24 -7.06 7.50 -1.97
CA HIS A 24 -6.95 8.69 -1.15
C HIS A 24 -7.38 9.88 -2.00
N GLY A 25 -8.47 10.53 -1.60
CA GLY A 25 -9.01 11.71 -2.31
C GLY A 25 -8.05 12.91 -2.23
N GLU A 26 -8.13 13.80 -3.21
CA GLU A 26 -7.40 15.06 -3.19
C GLU A 26 -7.72 15.83 -1.89
N GLU A 27 -6.69 16.34 -1.21
CA GLU A 27 -6.76 17.01 0.11
C GLU A 27 -7.37 16.19 1.26
N ALA A 28 -7.71 14.92 1.05
CA ALA A 28 -8.30 14.10 2.09
C ALA A 28 -7.28 13.82 3.21
N ARG A 29 -7.76 13.77 4.45
CA ARG A 29 -6.92 13.40 5.60
C ARG A 29 -6.72 11.88 5.72
N PHE A 30 -7.71 11.12 5.28
CA PHE A 30 -7.76 9.66 5.40
C PHE A 30 -8.16 9.05 4.07
N ALA A 31 -7.75 7.81 3.84
CA ALA A 31 -8.22 7.02 2.72
C ALA A 31 -9.74 6.82 2.79
N SER A 32 -10.39 6.84 1.63
CA SER A 32 -11.85 6.68 1.51
C SER A 32 -12.26 5.37 0.85
N GLY A 33 -11.31 4.60 0.30
CA GLY A 33 -11.58 3.28 -0.27
C GLY A 33 -10.38 2.33 -0.15
N VAL A 34 -10.65 1.05 0.08
CA VAL A 34 -9.66 -0.03 0.07
C VAL A 34 -10.25 -1.20 -0.72
N PHE A 35 -9.52 -1.66 -1.72
CA PHE A 35 -10.00 -2.64 -2.69
C PHE A 35 -9.02 -3.80 -2.82
N LYS A 36 -9.53 -5.01 -3.08
CA LYS A 36 -8.70 -6.20 -3.28
C LYS A 36 -7.96 -6.24 -4.62
N ASP A 37 -8.37 -5.40 -5.58
CA ASP A 37 -7.83 -5.38 -6.92
C ASP A 37 -7.98 -4.00 -7.57
N ARG A 38 -7.09 -3.72 -8.53
CA ARG A 38 -7.01 -2.46 -9.26
C ARG A 38 -8.31 -2.11 -9.98
N ASN A 39 -8.94 -3.10 -10.61
CA ASN A 39 -10.09 -2.86 -11.47
C ASN A 39 -11.32 -2.44 -10.66
N THR A 40 -11.52 -3.06 -9.50
CA THR A 40 -12.58 -2.65 -8.56
C THR A 40 -12.36 -1.22 -8.06
N ALA A 41 -11.12 -0.83 -7.76
CA ALA A 41 -10.81 0.55 -7.37
C ALA A 41 -11.11 1.55 -8.50
N LEU A 42 -10.71 1.23 -9.73
CA LEU A 42 -10.94 2.06 -10.92
C LEU A 42 -12.43 2.25 -11.23
N LEU A 43 -13.21 1.18 -11.20
CA LEU A 43 -14.67 1.26 -11.41
C LEU A 43 -15.34 2.11 -10.34
N TRP A 44 -14.87 2.04 -9.09
CA TRP A 44 -15.43 2.82 -8.00
C TRP A 44 -15.12 4.32 -8.14
N VAL A 45 -13.88 4.69 -8.50
CA VAL A 45 -13.56 6.11 -8.73
C VAL A 45 -14.29 6.68 -9.94
N GLU A 46 -14.46 5.89 -11.01
CA GLU A 46 -15.24 6.27 -12.20
C GLU A 46 -16.71 6.51 -11.85
N LEU A 47 -17.33 5.56 -11.12
CA LEU A 47 -18.72 5.67 -10.68
C LEU A 47 -19.02 6.95 -9.89
N HIS A 48 -18.03 7.44 -9.16
CA HIS A 48 -18.17 8.57 -8.24
C HIS A 48 -17.48 9.86 -8.72
N GLU A 49 -16.93 9.87 -9.95
CA GLU A 49 -16.25 11.04 -10.53
C GLU A 49 -15.14 11.60 -9.62
N LEU A 50 -14.37 10.72 -8.97
CA LEU A 50 -13.42 11.12 -7.91
C LEU A 50 -12.08 11.61 -8.47
N THR A 51 -11.51 12.58 -7.76
CA THR A 51 -10.14 13.09 -7.98
C THR A 51 -9.25 12.72 -6.79
N GLY A 52 -8.07 12.17 -7.05
CA GLY A 52 -7.14 11.70 -6.02
C GLY A 52 -6.08 10.73 -6.55
N VAL A 53 -5.65 9.80 -5.70
CA VAL A 53 -4.67 8.78 -6.04
C VAL A 53 -5.13 7.40 -5.58
N ILE A 54 -4.98 6.40 -6.44
CA ILE A 54 -5.09 4.99 -6.06
C ILE A 54 -3.68 4.44 -5.93
N THR A 55 -3.34 3.89 -4.78
CA THR A 55 -1.99 3.38 -4.49
C THR A 55 -2.07 1.90 -4.09
N GLU A 56 -1.18 1.10 -4.66
CA GLU A 56 -1.00 -0.30 -4.30
C GLU A 56 -0.24 -0.44 -2.98
N TYR A 57 -0.78 -1.27 -2.07
CA TYR A 57 -0.21 -1.57 -0.77
C TYR A 57 -0.10 -3.09 -0.58
N PRO A 58 1.03 -3.60 -0.05
CA PRO A 58 1.11 -5.00 0.35
C PRO A 58 0.17 -5.28 1.53
N LEU A 59 -0.65 -6.33 1.45
CA LEU A 59 -1.47 -6.75 2.57
C LEU A 59 -0.63 -7.55 3.57
N GLY A 60 -0.82 -7.28 4.86
CA GLY A 60 -0.15 -8.01 5.94
C GLY A 60 1.32 -7.64 6.17
N ALA A 61 1.89 -6.72 5.37
CA ALA A 61 3.26 -6.23 5.55
C ALA A 61 3.32 -4.69 5.59
N GLY A 62 4.23 -4.14 6.38
CA GLY A 62 4.55 -2.71 6.33
C GLY A 62 5.27 -2.36 5.03
N CYS A 63 4.95 -1.21 4.42
CA CYS A 63 5.55 -0.80 3.14
C CYS A 63 7.08 -0.70 3.20
N TYR A 64 7.62 -0.24 4.32
CA TYR A 64 9.07 -0.21 4.55
C TYR A 64 9.68 -1.61 4.56
N ASP A 65 9.13 -2.53 5.35
CA ASP A 65 9.66 -3.89 5.50
C ASP A 65 9.57 -4.65 4.17
N PHE A 66 8.46 -4.50 3.45
CA PHE A 66 8.28 -5.04 2.10
C PHE A 66 9.35 -4.50 1.14
N ALA A 67 9.55 -3.18 1.10
CA ALA A 67 10.52 -2.57 0.19
C ALA A 67 11.97 -3.00 0.50
N VAL A 68 12.32 -3.21 1.77
CA VAL A 68 13.64 -3.73 2.16
C VAL A 68 13.78 -5.21 1.80
N ALA A 69 12.76 -6.03 2.05
CA ALA A 69 12.77 -7.46 1.75
C ALA A 69 12.90 -7.74 0.24
N GLU A 70 12.20 -6.96 -0.59
CA GLU A 70 12.21 -7.08 -2.06
C GLU A 70 13.40 -6.36 -2.72
N GLY A 71 14.30 -5.72 -1.94
CA GLY A 71 15.43 -4.97 -2.46
C GLY A 71 15.05 -3.68 -3.21
N LEU A 72 13.81 -3.21 -3.07
CA LEU A 72 13.32 -1.94 -3.62
C LEU A 72 13.87 -0.73 -2.85
N PHE A 73 14.24 -0.93 -1.59
CA PHE A 73 14.83 0.10 -0.74
C PHE A 73 16.03 -0.42 0.04
N HIS A 74 17.14 0.31 -0.02
CA HIS A 74 18.37 -0.01 0.70
C HIS A 74 18.65 1.07 1.76
N PRO A 75 18.43 0.79 3.05
CA PRO A 75 18.75 1.71 4.14
C PRO A 75 20.23 2.12 4.10
N SER A 76 20.50 3.40 3.86
CA SER A 76 21.85 3.92 3.63
C SER A 76 22.20 5.13 4.50
N LYS A 77 21.21 5.69 5.20
CA LYS A 77 21.38 6.84 6.10
C LYS A 77 20.98 6.46 7.52
N PRO A 78 21.56 7.09 8.55
CA PRO A 78 21.27 6.77 9.95
C PRO A 78 19.80 6.85 10.37
N HIS A 79 18.99 7.67 9.68
CA HIS A 79 17.56 7.82 9.99
C HIS A 79 16.67 6.81 9.25
N HIS A 80 17.18 6.10 8.24
CA HIS A 80 16.40 5.06 7.55
C HIS A 80 16.12 3.92 8.54
N GLY A 81 14.85 3.55 8.66
CA GLY A 81 14.38 2.52 9.60
C GLY A 81 14.11 3.03 11.02
N THR A 82 14.27 4.32 11.29
CA THR A 82 13.76 4.91 12.55
C THR A 82 12.24 4.82 12.61
N PRO A 83 11.61 4.79 13.81
CA PRO A 83 10.15 4.71 13.93
C PRO A 83 9.40 5.80 13.16
N ALA A 84 9.91 7.04 13.17
CA ALA A 84 9.33 8.13 12.39
C ALA A 84 9.42 7.88 10.88
N HIS A 85 10.58 7.44 10.41
CA HIS A 85 10.77 7.09 9.00
C HIS A 85 9.86 5.93 8.56
N VAL A 86 9.77 4.87 9.36
CA VAL A 86 8.90 3.72 9.05
C VAL A 86 7.42 4.12 9.00
N ALA A 87 6.97 4.98 9.92
CA ALA A 87 5.59 5.45 9.97
C ALA A 87 5.19 6.32 8.77
N GLU A 88 6.14 7.07 8.20
CA GLU A 88 5.92 7.95 7.04
C GLU A 88 6.28 7.29 5.71
N PHE A 89 6.81 6.06 5.72
CA PHE A 89 7.28 5.38 4.51
C PHE A 89 6.10 4.99 3.62
N SER A 90 5.94 5.69 2.51
CA SER A 90 4.96 5.32 1.48
C SER A 90 5.46 4.12 0.69
N PRO A 91 4.58 3.23 0.22
CA PRO A 91 4.98 2.20 -0.72
C PRO A 91 5.55 2.85 -1.99
N SER A 92 6.66 2.32 -2.50
CA SER A 92 7.16 2.64 -3.84
C SER A 92 6.41 1.90 -4.96
N GLY A 93 5.23 1.34 -4.64
CA GLY A 93 4.41 0.56 -5.56
C GLY A 93 3.69 1.39 -6.61
N HIS A 94 2.84 0.73 -7.39
CA HIS A 94 2.04 1.36 -8.42
C HIS A 94 1.08 2.39 -7.81
N HIS A 95 1.14 3.62 -8.30
CA HIS A 95 0.16 4.65 -8.00
C HIS A 95 -0.44 5.20 -9.29
N ILE A 96 -1.73 5.50 -9.24
CA ILE A 96 -2.50 5.99 -10.38
C ILE A 96 -3.17 7.27 -9.93
N HIS A 97 -2.78 8.38 -10.54
CA HIS A 97 -3.52 9.63 -10.39
C HIS A 97 -4.84 9.50 -11.13
N VAL A 98 -5.91 9.95 -10.49
CA VAL A 98 -7.23 9.99 -11.10
C VAL A 98 -7.80 11.39 -10.98
N ARG A 99 -8.45 11.84 -12.06
CA ARG A 99 -9.14 13.13 -12.14
C ARG A 99 -10.52 12.91 -12.71
N ASP A 100 -11.53 13.42 -12.01
CA ASP A 100 -12.93 13.36 -12.41
C ASP A 100 -13.36 11.92 -12.80
N GLY A 101 -12.86 10.92 -12.05
CA GLY A 101 -13.13 9.50 -12.27
C GLY A 101 -12.23 8.78 -13.29
N HIS A 102 -11.28 9.47 -13.92
CA HIS A 102 -10.44 8.90 -14.98
C HIS A 102 -8.96 8.85 -14.61
N PRO A 103 -8.23 7.75 -14.92
CA PRO A 103 -6.78 7.70 -14.79
C PRO A 103 -6.07 8.73 -15.68
N GLU A 104 -5.05 9.40 -15.14
CA GLU A 104 -4.11 10.24 -15.88
C GLU A 104 -2.96 9.44 -16.53
#